data_AF-A4CJR5-F1
#
_entry.id   AF-A4CJR5-F1
#
_cell.length_a   1.000
_cell.length_b   1.000
_cell.length_c   1.000
_cell.angle_alpha   90.00
_cell.angle_beta   90.00
_cell.angle_gamma   90.00
#
_symmetry.space_group_name_H-M   'P 1'
#
loop_
_entity.id
_entity.type
_entity.pdbx_description
1 polymer ?
#
loop_
_entity_poly.entity_id
_entity_poly.type
_entity_poly.pdbx_seq_one_letter_code
_entity_poly.pdbx_strand_id
1 'polypeptide(L)'
;MCSLQVAAQAEQLPMEAFNPSSLSEGAVLLDVRTPAEFNEGHLPGAVNIDWFADDFNSRLEDIPKDAEIYLYCKKGGRSARASERLLTLGYTRVVDLTGGYDAYQPGQ
;
A
#
# COMPACT_ATOMS: atom_id res chain seq x y z
N MET A 1 -13.61 -16.64 25.60
CA MET A 1 -14.00 -15.25 25.28
C MET A 1 -12.89 -14.72 24.40
N CYS A 2 -13.11 -14.72 23.08
CA CYS A 2 -12.07 -14.34 22.13
C CYS A 2 -11.96 -12.82 22.18
N SER A 3 -10.97 -12.32 22.92
CA SER A 3 -10.61 -10.91 22.89
C SER A 3 -10.06 -10.60 21.51
N LEU A 4 -10.93 -10.21 20.57
CA LEU A 4 -10.49 -9.52 19.37
C LEU A 4 -10.01 -8.14 19.83
N GLN A 5 -8.73 -8.08 20.17
CA GLN A 5 -7.97 -6.86 20.23
C GLN A 5 -8.05 -6.25 18.82
N VAL A 6 -8.90 -5.24 18.62
CA VAL A 6 -8.84 -4.38 17.43
C VAL A 6 -7.59 -3.52 17.59
N ALA A 7 -6.43 -4.13 17.35
CA ALA A 7 -5.22 -3.37 17.13
C ALA A 7 -5.43 -2.65 15.79
N ALA A 8 -5.29 -1.33 15.79
CA ALA A 8 -5.19 -0.54 14.56
C ALA A 8 -3.94 -1.01 13.82
N GLN A 9 -4.08 -2.08 13.02
CA GLN A 9 -3.04 -2.67 12.21
C GLN A 9 -3.54 -2.63 10.77
N ALA A 10 -2.59 -2.49 9.84
CA ALA A 10 -2.91 -2.56 8.44
C ALA A 10 -3.39 -3.98 8.12
N GLU A 11 -4.46 -4.07 7.34
CA GLU A 11 -4.93 -5.34 6.82
C GLU A 11 -3.85 -5.91 5.91
N GLN A 12 -3.55 -7.20 6.03
CA GLN A 12 -2.50 -7.83 5.22
C GLN A 12 -3.15 -8.68 4.15
N LEU A 13 -2.85 -8.37 2.89
CA LEU A 13 -3.35 -9.13 1.75
C LEU A 13 -2.15 -9.64 0.95
N PRO A 14 -2.08 -10.93 0.59
CA PRO A 14 -1.01 -11.43 -0.27
C PRO A 14 -1.16 -10.84 -1.68
N MET A 15 -0.04 -10.38 -2.24
CA MET A 15 0.03 -9.79 -3.58
C MET A 15 -0.55 -10.73 -4.65
N GLU A 16 -0.35 -12.02 -4.50
CA GLU A 16 -0.83 -13.07 -5.40
C GLU A 16 -2.36 -13.12 -5.50
N ALA A 17 -3.06 -12.76 -4.43
CA ALA A 17 -4.53 -12.70 -4.41
C ALA A 17 -5.07 -11.31 -4.78
N PHE A 18 -4.19 -10.31 -4.87
CA PHE A 18 -4.58 -8.93 -5.13
C PHE A 18 -4.77 -8.69 -6.62
N ASN A 19 -5.92 -8.12 -6.97
CA ASN A 19 -6.27 -7.79 -8.34
C ASN A 19 -6.50 -6.28 -8.46
N PRO A 20 -5.65 -5.54 -9.20
CA PRO A 20 -5.81 -4.09 -9.35
C PRO A 20 -7.12 -3.73 -10.07
N SER A 21 -7.62 -4.60 -10.95
CA SER A 21 -8.91 -4.42 -11.64
C SER A 21 -10.12 -4.52 -10.72
N SER A 22 -9.96 -5.12 -9.54
CA SER A 22 -11.04 -5.27 -8.53
C SER A 22 -11.09 -4.12 -7.53
N LEU A 23 -10.22 -3.12 -7.69
CA LEU A 23 -10.22 -1.94 -6.83
C LEU A 23 -11.53 -1.16 -6.97
N SER A 24 -12.08 -0.75 -5.84
CA SER A 24 -13.30 0.06 -5.81
C SER A 24 -13.04 1.47 -6.38
N GLU A 25 -14.08 2.12 -6.88
CA GLU A 25 -13.99 3.46 -7.44
C GLU A 25 -13.65 4.46 -6.32
N GLY A 26 -12.38 4.86 -6.25
CA GLY A 26 -11.83 5.71 -5.18
C GLY A 26 -10.79 5.03 -4.28
N ALA A 27 -10.50 3.73 -4.48
CA ALA A 27 -9.35 3.09 -3.83
C ALA A 27 -8.04 3.62 -4.42
N VAL A 28 -7.03 3.80 -3.56
CA VAL A 28 -5.72 4.32 -3.92
C VAL A 28 -4.70 3.22 -3.75
N LEU A 29 -4.01 2.89 -4.84
CA LEU A 29 -2.90 1.96 -4.84
C LEU A 29 -1.58 2.73 -4.73
N LEU A 30 -0.76 2.40 -3.75
CA LEU A 30 0.45 3.11 -3.37
C LEU A 30 1.68 2.21 -3.54
N ASP A 31 2.59 2.67 -4.38
CA ASP A 31 3.88 2.02 -4.58
C ASP A 31 4.95 2.80 -3.80
N VAL A 32 5.46 2.18 -2.72
CA VAL A 32 6.49 2.80 -1.87
C VAL A 32 7.94 2.48 -2.28
N ARG A 33 8.12 1.97 -3.51
CA ARG A 33 9.44 1.75 -4.11
C ARG A 33 10.00 3.04 -4.69
N THR A 34 11.25 2.96 -5.13
CA THR A 34 11.89 4.09 -5.81
C THR A 34 11.23 4.34 -7.17
N PRO A 35 11.24 5.59 -7.66
CA PRO A 35 10.65 5.93 -8.96
C PRO A 35 11.33 5.19 -10.13
N ALA A 36 12.61 4.83 -9.99
CA ALA A 36 13.30 4.00 -10.99
C ALA A 36 12.63 2.62 -11.14
N GLU A 37 12.38 1.93 -10.02
CA GLU A 37 11.69 0.63 -10.00
C GLU A 37 10.26 0.73 -10.52
N PHE A 38 9.57 1.83 -10.19
CA PHE A 38 8.22 2.08 -10.67
C PHE A 38 8.18 2.27 -12.20
N ASN A 39 9.14 3.00 -12.77
CA ASN A 39 9.25 3.18 -14.22
C ASN A 39 9.60 1.88 -14.98
N GLU A 40 10.33 0.96 -14.35
CA GLU A 40 10.60 -0.37 -14.94
C GLU A 40 9.35 -1.24 -15.00
N GLY A 41 8.43 -1.09 -14.04
CA GLY A 41 7.16 -1.80 -14.02
C GLY A 41 6.43 -1.65 -12.68
N HIS A 42 5.13 -1.44 -12.75
CA HIS A 42 4.28 -1.20 -11.59
C HIS A 42 2.86 -1.69 -11.86
N LEU A 43 2.05 -1.72 -10.81
CA LEU A 43 0.65 -2.10 -10.95
C LEU A 43 -0.14 -0.99 -11.64
N PRO A 44 -1.09 -1.33 -12.53
CA PRO A 44 -1.89 -0.34 -13.22
C PRO A 44 -2.70 0.50 -12.21
N GLY A 45 -2.62 1.82 -12.34
CA GLY A 45 -3.28 2.76 -11.44
C GLY A 45 -2.55 3.00 -10.10
N ALA A 46 -1.37 2.41 -9.89
CA ALA A 46 -0.56 2.70 -8.71
C ALA A 46 0.04 4.11 -8.75
N VAL A 47 0.04 4.79 -7.62
CA VAL A 47 0.71 6.07 -7.38
C VAL A 47 2.04 5.79 -6.70
N ASN A 48 3.13 6.27 -7.29
CA ASN A 48 4.45 6.12 -6.68
C ASN A 48 4.71 7.19 -5.62
N ILE A 49 4.90 6.74 -4.38
CA ILE A 49 5.36 7.58 -3.28
C ILE A 49 6.54 6.89 -2.61
N ASP A 50 7.75 7.21 -3.04
CA ASP A 50 8.97 6.64 -2.50
C ASP A 50 9.08 6.84 -0.99
N TRP A 51 9.19 5.73 -0.25
CA TRP A 51 9.40 5.74 1.20
C TRP A 51 10.65 6.52 1.62
N PHE A 52 11.67 6.60 0.76
CA PHE A 52 12.90 7.35 1.03
C PHE A 52 12.81 8.82 0.64
N ALA A 53 11.72 9.27 0.01
CA ALA A 53 11.54 10.68 -0.29
C ALA A 53 11.23 11.47 0.98
N ASP A 54 11.82 12.66 1.10
CA ASP A 54 11.57 13.56 2.22
C ASP A 54 10.09 14.01 2.25
N ASP A 55 9.49 14.19 1.07
CA ASP A 55 8.08 14.56 0.88
C ASP A 55 7.09 13.40 1.07
N PHE A 56 7.51 12.22 1.57
CA PHE A 56 6.64 11.06 1.74
C PHE A 56 5.37 11.41 2.54
N ASN A 57 5.51 12.05 3.69
CA ASN A 57 4.37 12.42 4.53
C ASN A 57 3.46 13.44 3.82
N SER A 58 4.04 14.47 3.21
CA SER A 58 3.29 15.52 2.50
C SER A 58 2.43 14.95 1.38
N ARG A 59 2.95 13.98 0.61
CA ARG A 59 2.17 13.33 -0.45
C ARG A 59 1.09 12.41 0.10
N LEU A 60 1.32 11.79 1.26
CA LEU A 60 0.27 11.04 1.93
C LEU A 60 -0.86 11.96 2.38
N GLU A 61 -0.59 13.21 2.76
CA GLU A 61 -1.65 14.15 3.17
C GLU A 61 -2.57 14.59 2.02
N ASP A 62 -2.11 14.48 0.77
CA ASP A 62 -2.91 14.74 -0.43
C ASP A 62 -3.99 13.66 -0.67
N ILE A 63 -3.79 12.46 -0.10
CA ILE A 63 -4.71 11.34 -0.26
C ILE A 63 -5.92 11.52 0.68
N PRO A 64 -7.15 11.26 0.18
CA PRO A 64 -8.33 11.29 1.05
C PRO A 64 -8.26 10.23 2.15
N LYS A 65 -8.44 10.64 3.41
CA LYS A 65 -8.41 9.73 4.58
C LYS A 65 -9.51 8.68 4.62
N ASP A 66 -10.58 8.90 3.87
CA ASP A 66 -11.70 7.96 3.77
C ASP A 66 -11.48 6.90 2.68
N ALA A 67 -10.50 7.09 1.80
CA ALA A 67 -10.19 6.13 0.74
C ALA A 67 -9.48 4.89 1.28
N GLU A 68 -9.72 3.77 0.60
CA GLU A 68 -9.02 2.52 0.84
C GLU A 68 -7.63 2.60 0.22
N ILE A 69 -6.60 2.53 1.07
CA ILE A 69 -5.21 2.59 0.65
C ILE A 69 -4.64 1.19 0.61
N TYR A 70 -4.26 0.75 -0.59
CA TYR A 70 -3.48 -0.45 -0.79
C TYR A 70 -2.05 -0.04 -1.00
N LEU A 71 -1.10 -0.58 -0.24
CA LEU A 71 0.30 -0.24 -0.43
C LEU A 71 1.17 -1.47 -0.56
N TYR A 72 2.17 -1.37 -1.42
CA TYR A 72 3.13 -2.43 -1.66
C TYR A 72 4.53 -1.87 -1.83
N CYS A 73 5.52 -2.71 -1.57
CA CYS A 73 6.91 -2.40 -1.88
C CYS A 73 7.52 -3.53 -2.71
N LYS A 74 8.85 -3.63 -2.77
CA LYS A 74 9.51 -4.72 -3.51
C LYS A 74 9.28 -6.10 -2.89
N LYS A 75 9.38 -6.21 -1.54
CA LYS A 75 9.39 -7.50 -0.81
C LYS A 75 8.54 -7.51 0.49
N GLY A 76 7.67 -6.54 0.71
CA GLY A 76 6.85 -6.38 1.93
C GLY A 76 7.48 -5.64 3.13
N GLY A 77 8.81 -5.43 3.16
CA GLY A 77 9.46 -4.82 4.34
C GLY A 77 9.22 -3.30 4.51
N ARG A 78 9.22 -2.53 3.42
CA ARG A 78 8.99 -1.06 3.48
C ARG A 78 7.50 -0.73 3.60
N SER A 79 6.65 -1.51 2.96
CA SER A 79 5.19 -1.32 2.99
C SER A 79 4.63 -1.54 4.39
N ALA A 80 5.15 -2.50 5.16
CA ALA A 80 4.77 -2.65 6.57
C ALA A 80 5.02 -1.37 7.41
N ARG A 81 6.16 -0.70 7.24
CA ARG A 81 6.44 0.56 7.95
C ARG A 81 5.61 1.72 7.45
N ALA A 82 5.38 1.78 6.14
CA ALA A 82 4.53 2.80 5.53
C ALA A 82 3.07 2.65 5.97
N SER A 83 2.60 1.42 6.20
CA SER A 83 1.24 1.15 6.63
C SER A 83 1.02 1.58 8.08
N GLU A 84 1.97 1.28 8.97
CA GLU A 84 2.00 1.82 10.34
C GLU A 84 1.99 3.36 10.35
N ARG A 85 2.75 3.98 9.43
CA ARG A 85 2.80 5.43 9.30
C ARG A 85 1.45 6.00 8.88
N LEU A 86 0.78 5.38 7.91
CA LEU A 86 -0.57 5.76 7.47
C LEU A 86 -1.58 5.68 8.64
N LEU A 87 -1.57 4.59 9.39
CA LEU A 87 -2.44 4.44 10.56
C LEU A 87 -2.19 5.57 11.59
N THR A 88 -0.92 5.94 11.79
CA THR A 88 -0.54 7.05 12.68
C THR A 88 -1.04 8.41 12.16
N LEU A 89 -1.12 8.60 10.84
CA LEU A 89 -1.67 9.80 10.21
C LEU A 89 -3.21 9.87 10.27
N GLY A 90 -3.85 8.81 10.78
CA GLY A 90 -5.30 8.71 10.96
C GLY A 90 -6.01 8.03 9.79
N TYR A 91 -5.30 7.34 8.91
CA TYR A 91 -5.92 6.45 7.94
C TYR A 91 -6.48 5.23 8.66
N THR A 92 -7.73 4.89 8.37
CA THR A 92 -8.41 3.74 9.00
C THR A 92 -8.46 2.52 8.08
N ARG A 93 -8.36 2.75 6.76
CA ARG A 93 -8.46 1.73 5.72
C ARG A 93 -7.12 1.56 5.00
N VAL A 94 -6.21 0.82 5.62
CA VAL A 94 -4.85 0.60 5.09
C VAL A 94 -4.64 -0.90 4.90
N VAL A 95 -4.26 -1.29 3.68
CA VAL A 95 -4.02 -2.68 3.27
C VAL A 95 -2.57 -2.84 2.81
N ASP A 96 -1.75 -3.51 3.61
CA ASP A 96 -0.38 -3.91 3.26
C ASP A 96 -0.41 -5.14 2.35
N LEU A 97 0.05 -4.95 1.12
CA LEU A 97 0.20 -6.03 0.14
C LEU A 97 1.50 -6.78 0.41
N THR A 98 1.36 -7.91 1.09
CA THR A 98 2.46 -8.78 1.50
C THR A 98 3.00 -9.57 0.31
N GLY A 99 4.30 -9.88 0.33
CA GLY A 99 5.03 -10.42 -0.84
C GLY A 99 5.59 -9.32 -1.76
N GLY A 100 4.94 -8.16 -1.83
CA GLY A 100 5.36 -7.03 -2.64
C GLY A 100 5.37 -7.33 -4.14
N TYR A 101 6.01 -6.46 -4.93
CA TYR A 101 6.06 -6.57 -6.38
C TYR A 101 6.76 -7.85 -6.88
N ASP A 102 7.66 -8.45 -6.10
CA ASP A 102 8.32 -9.71 -6.46
C ASP A 102 7.33 -10.88 -6.57
N ALA A 103 6.28 -10.85 -5.74
CA ALA A 103 5.17 -11.81 -5.77
C ALA A 103 4.08 -11.44 -6.77
N TYR A 104 4.17 -10.28 -7.43
CA TYR A 104 3.22 -9.88 -8.47
C TYR A 104 3.51 -10.62 -9.78
N GLN A 105 2.54 -11.39 -10.26
CA GLN A 105 2.62 -12.08 -11.54
C GLN A 105 1.86 -11.27 -12.59
N PRO A 106 2.55 -10.55 -13.52
CA PRO A 106 1.86 -9.84 -14.59
C PRO A 106 1.21 -10.88 -15.54
N GLY A 107 -0.13 -10.97 -15.51
CA GLY A 107 -0.91 -11.84 -16.40
C GLY A 107 -1.85 -12.85 -15.73
N GLN A 108 -2.13 -12.71 -14.42
CA GLN A 108 -3.31 -13.33 -13.79
C GLN A 108 -4.57 -12.50 -14.01
#